data_AF-A0AA40FVI9-F1
#
_entry.id   AF-A0AA40FVI9-F1
#
_cell.length_a   1.000
_cell.length_b   1.000
_cell.length_c   1.000
_cell.angle_alpha   90.00
_cell.angle_beta   90.00
_cell.angle_gamma   90.00
#
_symmetry.space_group_name_H-M   'P 1'
#
loop_
_entity.id
_entity.type
_entity.pdbx_description
1 polymer ?
#
loop_
_entity_poly.entity_id
_entity_poly.type
_entity_poly.pdbx_seq_one_letter_code
_entity_poly.pdbx_strand_id
1 'polypeptide(L)'
;MCLILSLILGNIDIDRIIRERDFHSIDDNIINVIDYCLESEYDVKILDPNFVKLFCLAQLAVEYLLYCKQYLDHSVMILKEELKSKIEENVKLKKEIAALEEVVKHMKEKTKERSRLIETKIRDSNGEIYKCAHCLKSFITPKFVSAHIIRRHVCASDLYMPASPIHEHCHSETEKLHNEIKNLKERLNETDKVIKNESERFSEKKLLSYDKRQAENENESFKYENKSKDHLDYKRYQEEIKNLRTMLFDEINVCTK
;
A
#
# COMPACT_ATOMS: atom_id res chain seq x y z
N MET A 1 -30.45 37.59 15.18
CA MET A 1 -29.39 36.60 15.49
C MET A 1 -28.74 36.90 16.84
N CYS A 2 -28.23 38.13 17.04
CA CYS A 2 -27.62 38.62 18.30
C CYS A 2 -28.43 38.33 19.59
N LEU A 3 -29.71 38.75 19.66
CA LEU A 3 -30.56 38.51 20.84
C LEU A 3 -30.74 37.03 21.21
N ILE A 4 -30.61 36.11 20.25
CA ILE A 4 -30.74 34.66 20.50
C ILE A 4 -29.42 34.13 21.07
N LEU A 5 -28.27 34.56 20.55
CA LEU A 5 -26.96 34.18 21.08
C LEU A 5 -26.76 34.69 22.52
N SER A 6 -27.14 35.94 22.79
CA SER A 6 -27.06 36.55 24.12
C SER A 6 -27.93 35.79 25.14
N LEU A 7 -29.14 35.35 24.75
CA LEU A 7 -30.02 34.54 25.60
C LEU A 7 -29.49 33.12 25.84
N ILE A 8 -28.85 32.52 24.82
CA ILE A 8 -28.23 31.19 24.92
C ILE A 8 -27.05 31.22 25.89
N LEU A 9 -26.16 32.21 25.74
CA LEU A 9 -25.01 32.39 26.62
C LEU A 9 -25.41 32.71 28.07
N GLY A 10 -26.50 33.46 28.27
CA GLY A 10 -27.02 33.80 29.60
C GLY A 10 -27.61 32.61 30.39
N ASN A 11 -27.96 31.51 29.71
CA ASN A 11 -28.44 30.28 30.35
C ASN A 11 -27.34 29.27 30.67
N ILE A 12 -26.08 29.58 30.33
CA ILE A 12 -24.95 28.71 30.61
C ILE A 12 -24.48 28.92 32.05
N ASP A 13 -24.57 27.88 32.87
CA ASP A 13 -24.03 27.87 34.23
C ASP A 13 -22.51 27.66 34.20
N ILE A 14 -21.78 28.77 34.14
CA ILE A 14 -20.31 28.79 34.08
C ILE A 14 -19.68 28.19 35.34
N ASP A 15 -20.26 28.43 36.52
CA ASP A 15 -19.75 27.92 37.80
C ASP A 15 -19.84 26.40 37.88
N ARG A 16 -20.94 25.82 37.36
CA ARG A 16 -21.07 24.38 37.19
C ARG A 16 -20.04 23.83 36.22
N ILE A 17 -19.88 24.44 35.05
CA ILE A 17 -18.90 24.00 34.04
C ILE A 17 -17.47 23.98 34.60
N ILE A 18 -17.09 25.01 35.36
CA ILE A 18 -15.76 25.08 35.98
C ILE A 18 -15.57 23.99 37.03
N ARG A 19 -16.55 23.81 37.93
CA ARG A 19 -16.47 22.86 39.04
C ARG A 19 -16.48 21.41 38.57
N GLU A 20 -17.37 21.10 37.62
CA GLU A 20 -17.64 19.73 37.18
C GLU A 20 -16.84 19.35 35.94
N ARG A 21 -16.12 20.31 35.33
CA ARG A 21 -15.39 20.11 34.07
C ARG A 21 -16.30 19.53 32.99
N ASP A 22 -17.50 20.12 32.87
CA ASP A 22 -18.50 19.70 31.91
C ASP A 22 -18.11 20.15 30.50
N PHE A 23 -17.24 19.36 29.87
CA PHE A 23 -16.76 19.61 28.52
C PHE A 23 -17.84 19.44 27.45
N HIS A 24 -18.93 18.73 27.75
CA HIS A 24 -20.04 18.57 26.82
C HIS A 24 -20.79 19.88 26.65
N SER A 25 -21.13 20.54 27.77
CA SER A 25 -21.71 21.89 27.73
C SER A 25 -20.78 22.91 27.06
N ILE A 26 -19.45 22.76 27.16
CA ILE A 26 -18.50 23.61 26.43
C ILE A 26 -18.57 23.33 24.93
N ASP A 27 -18.47 22.06 24.51
CA ASP A 27 -18.48 21.66 23.09
C ASP A 27 -19.79 22.11 22.40
N ASP A 28 -20.94 22.04 23.07
CA ASP A 28 -22.23 22.48 22.52
C ASP A 28 -22.31 24.01 22.29
N ASN A 29 -21.53 24.78 23.05
CA ASN A 29 -21.58 26.24 23.03
C ASN A 29 -20.35 26.89 22.39
N ILE A 30 -19.31 26.12 22.04
CA ILE A 30 -18.03 26.65 21.56
C ILE A 30 -18.16 27.43 20.25
N ILE A 31 -19.04 26.98 19.34
CA ILE A 31 -19.35 27.67 18.08
C ILE A 31 -20.00 29.02 18.37
N ASN A 32 -20.93 29.06 19.34
CA ASN A 32 -21.57 30.31 19.73
C ASN A 32 -20.56 31.31 20.29
N VAL A 33 -19.53 30.84 21.01
CA VAL A 33 -18.45 31.70 21.52
C VAL A 33 -17.55 32.23 20.40
N ILE A 34 -17.21 31.40 19.42
CA ILE A 34 -16.36 31.81 18.27
C ILE A 34 -17.11 32.81 17.38
N ASP A 35 -18.40 32.58 17.13
CA ASP A 35 -19.23 33.43 16.27
C ASP A 35 -19.73 34.70 16.98
N TYR A 36 -19.50 34.83 18.29
CA TYR A 36 -19.95 35.98 19.06
C TYR A 36 -19.18 37.25 18.68
N CYS A 37 -19.89 38.23 18.11
CA CYS A 37 -19.31 39.52 17.71
C CYS A 37 -19.62 40.62 18.73
N LEU A 38 -18.66 40.87 19.63
CA LEU A 38 -18.75 41.93 20.65
C LEU A 38 -19.04 43.32 20.04
N GLU A 39 -18.40 43.64 18.90
CA GLU A 39 -18.52 44.94 18.24
C GLU A 39 -19.92 45.22 17.67
N SER A 40 -20.69 44.16 17.40
CA SER A 40 -22.07 44.29 16.91
C SER A 40 -23.11 44.38 18.02
N GLU A 41 -22.79 43.92 19.23
CA GLU A 41 -23.72 43.89 20.37
C GLU A 41 -23.61 45.11 21.29
N TYR A 42 -22.41 45.68 21.41
CA TYR A 42 -22.15 46.83 22.27
C TYR A 42 -21.61 48.01 21.45
N ASP A 43 -22.01 49.23 21.81
CA ASP A 43 -21.37 50.43 21.26
C ASP A 43 -19.91 50.44 21.75
N VAL A 44 -18.98 50.27 20.80
CA VAL A 44 -17.54 50.12 21.04
C VAL A 44 -16.97 51.32 21.82
N LYS A 45 -17.68 52.46 21.85
CA LYS A 45 -17.34 53.63 22.66
C LYS A 45 -17.46 53.42 24.16
N ILE A 46 -18.19 52.39 24.61
CA ILE A 46 -18.43 52.07 26.03
C ILE A 46 -17.44 51.00 26.54
N LEU A 47 -16.81 50.24 25.63
CA LEU A 47 -15.89 49.15 25.96
C LEU A 47 -14.43 49.61 25.84
N ASP A 48 -13.56 49.14 26.75
CA ASP A 48 -12.12 49.33 26.62
C ASP A 48 -11.61 48.61 25.35
N PRO A 49 -10.93 49.29 24.41
CA PRO A 49 -10.35 48.66 23.22
C PRO A 49 -9.41 47.48 23.52
N ASN A 50 -8.74 47.49 24.68
CA ASN A 50 -7.88 46.37 25.10
C ASN A 50 -8.69 45.13 25.47
N PHE A 51 -9.89 45.30 26.03
CA PHE A 51 -10.80 44.20 26.33
C PHE A 51 -11.28 43.52 25.04
N VAL A 52 -11.67 44.30 24.04
CA VAL A 52 -12.09 43.78 22.72
C VAL A 52 -10.95 42.96 22.09
N LYS A 53 -9.72 43.49 22.08
CA LYS A 53 -8.54 42.77 21.56
C LYS A 53 -8.26 41.47 22.32
N LEU A 54 -8.37 41.49 23.66
CA LEU A 54 -8.17 40.31 24.48
C LEU A 54 -9.23 39.23 24.19
N PHE A 55 -10.48 39.63 24.03
CA PHE A 55 -11.57 38.71 23.69
C PHE A 55 -11.38 38.10 22.30
N CYS A 56 -11.07 38.91 21.29
CA CYS A 56 -10.76 38.39 19.95
C CYS A 56 -9.56 37.45 19.96
N LEU A 57 -8.51 37.75 20.73
CA LEU A 57 -7.37 36.86 20.89
C LEU A 57 -7.77 35.53 21.57
N ALA A 58 -8.67 35.57 22.56
CA ALA A 58 -9.20 34.38 23.19
C ALA A 58 -10.03 33.53 22.20
N GLN A 59 -10.87 34.15 21.38
CA GLN A 59 -11.63 33.45 20.31
C GLN A 59 -10.69 32.78 19.31
N LEU A 60 -9.66 33.48 18.83
CA LEU A 60 -8.64 32.92 17.95
C LEU A 60 -7.87 31.76 18.59
N ALA A 61 -7.55 31.87 19.89
CA ALA A 61 -6.91 30.79 20.63
C ALA A 61 -7.82 29.55 20.72
N VAL A 62 -9.12 29.73 20.95
CA VAL A 62 -10.10 28.64 20.97
C VAL A 62 -10.24 27.99 19.59
N GLU A 63 -10.33 28.78 18.52
CA GLU A 63 -10.38 28.28 17.14
C GLU A 63 -9.12 27.47 16.78
N TYR A 64 -7.93 27.97 17.16
CA TYR A 64 -6.68 27.23 17.00
C TYR A 64 -6.69 25.89 17.76
N LEU A 65 -7.16 25.88 19.00
CA LEU A 65 -7.27 24.66 19.79
C LEU A 65 -8.26 23.65 19.18
N LEU A 66 -9.36 24.11 18.60
CA LEU A 66 -10.29 23.26 17.85
C LEU A 66 -9.62 22.65 16.61
N TYR A 67 -8.86 23.44 15.85
CA TYR A 67 -8.08 22.92 14.73
C TYR A 67 -7.09 21.84 15.19
N CYS A 68 -6.37 22.08 16.28
CA CYS A 68 -5.47 21.08 16.86
C CYS A 68 -6.22 19.81 17.29
N LYS A 69 -7.38 19.92 17.93
CA LYS A 69 -8.24 18.78 18.31
C LYS A 69 -8.60 17.95 17.08
N GLN A 70 -9.12 18.59 16.02
CA GLN A 70 -9.49 17.91 14.77
C GLN A 70 -8.29 17.24 14.09
N TYR A 71 -7.14 17.92 14.04
CA TYR A 71 -5.91 17.36 13.47
C TYR A 71 -5.44 16.11 14.25
N LEU A 72 -5.49 16.17 15.58
CA LEU A 72 -5.14 15.04 16.44
C LEU A 72 -6.13 13.88 16.26
N ASP A 73 -7.44 14.16 16.21
CA ASP A 73 -8.47 13.14 15.99
C ASP A 73 -8.26 12.43 14.65
N HIS A 74 -7.97 13.18 13.59
CA HIS A 74 -7.66 12.60 12.28
C HIS A 74 -6.37 11.77 12.31
N SER A 75 -5.33 12.27 12.97
CA SER A 75 -4.07 11.54 13.15
C SER A 75 -4.27 10.22 13.90
N VAL A 76 -5.07 10.24 14.99
CA VAL A 76 -5.41 9.05 15.77
C VAL A 76 -6.20 8.05 14.91
N MET A 77 -7.12 8.52 14.08
CA MET A 77 -7.88 7.66 13.17
C MET A 77 -6.96 6.95 12.17
N ILE A 78 -6.03 7.67 11.54
CA ILE A 78 -5.04 7.10 10.62
C ILE A 78 -4.18 6.05 11.33
N LEU A 79 -3.63 6.40 12.50
CA LEU A 79 -2.79 5.48 13.28
C LEU A 79 -3.54 4.22 13.70
N LYS A 80 -4.84 4.32 14.04
CA LYS A 80 -5.68 3.17 14.34
C LYS A 80 -5.86 2.25 13.13
N GLU A 81 -6.06 2.81 11.94
CA GLU A 81 -6.21 2.02 10.71
C GLU A 81 -4.89 1.35 10.31
N GLU A 82 -3.77 2.07 10.38
CA GLU A 82 -2.43 1.51 10.16
C GLU A 82 -2.13 0.36 11.13
N LEU A 83 -2.44 0.56 12.42
CA LEU A 83 -2.26 -0.47 13.44
C LEU A 83 -3.10 -1.72 13.12
N LYS A 84 -4.37 -1.53 12.73
CA LYS A 84 -5.25 -2.64 12.34
C LYS A 84 -4.69 -3.40 11.14
N SER A 85 -4.25 -2.69 10.10
CA SER A 85 -3.61 -3.29 8.93
C SER A 85 -2.36 -4.09 9.31
N LYS A 86 -1.51 -3.56 10.19
CA LYS A 86 -0.31 -4.26 10.67
C LYS A 86 -0.64 -5.50 11.51
N ILE A 87 -1.71 -5.48 12.30
CA ILE A 87 -2.19 -6.65 13.04
C ILE A 87 -2.64 -7.74 12.05
N GLU A 88 -3.41 -7.38 11.03
CA GLU A 88 -3.87 -8.33 10.00
C GLU A 88 -2.68 -8.96 9.23
N GLU A 89 -1.70 -8.15 8.85
CA GLU A 89 -0.45 -8.60 8.23
C GLU A 89 0.31 -9.57 9.16
N ASN A 90 0.43 -9.23 10.45
CA ASN A 90 1.11 -10.08 11.43
C ASN A 90 0.41 -11.44 11.60
N VAL A 91 -0.92 -11.45 11.64
CA VAL A 91 -1.72 -12.68 11.71
C VAL A 91 -1.50 -13.53 10.47
N LYS A 92 -1.46 -12.92 9.28
CA LYS A 92 -1.18 -13.63 8.03
C LYS A 92 0.22 -14.25 8.04
N LEU A 93 1.24 -13.48 8.40
CA LEU A 93 2.62 -13.97 8.48
C LEU A 93 2.77 -15.11 9.50
N LYS A 94 2.10 -15.03 10.65
CA LYS A 94 2.09 -16.13 11.64
C LYS A 94 1.50 -17.43 11.07
N LYS A 95 0.43 -17.34 10.27
CA LYS A 95 -0.14 -18.51 9.59
C LYS A 95 0.81 -19.09 8.55
N GLU A 96 1.50 -18.23 7.79
CA GLU A 96 2.50 -18.66 6.82
C GLU A 96 3.70 -19.34 7.48
N ILE A 97 4.19 -18.78 8.60
CA ILE A 97 5.27 -19.40 9.40
C ILE A 97 4.85 -20.79 9.88
N ALA A 98 3.66 -20.92 10.49
CA ALA A 98 3.17 -22.22 10.95
C ALA A 98 3.05 -23.25 9.81
N ALA A 99 2.60 -22.82 8.62
CA ALA A 99 2.53 -23.70 7.46
C ALA A 99 3.93 -24.14 6.99
N LEU A 100 4.91 -23.23 6.96
CA LEU A 100 6.29 -23.55 6.61
C LEU A 100 6.95 -24.47 7.63
N GLU A 101 6.69 -24.30 8.93
CA GLU A 101 7.18 -25.17 9.99
C GLU A 101 6.71 -26.63 9.79
N GLU A 102 5.44 -26.83 9.45
CA GLU A 102 4.92 -28.16 9.13
C GLU A 102 5.57 -28.77 7.87
N VAL A 103 5.80 -27.97 6.83
CA VAL A 103 6.53 -28.42 5.63
C VAL A 103 7.95 -28.84 5.98
N VAL A 104 8.67 -28.05 6.78
CA VAL A 104 10.03 -28.36 7.23
C VAL A 104 10.06 -29.64 8.06
N LYS A 105 9.11 -29.81 8.98
CA LYS A 105 8.98 -31.01 9.80
C LYS A 105 8.77 -32.26 8.94
N HIS A 106 7.83 -32.21 8.01
CA HIS A 106 7.58 -33.30 7.08
C HIS A 106 8.80 -33.61 6.17
N MET A 107 9.54 -32.60 5.72
CA MET A 107 10.78 -32.81 4.96
C MET A 107 11.89 -33.44 5.79
N LYS A 108 12.03 -33.06 7.07
CA LYS A 108 12.96 -33.70 8.01
C LYS A 108 12.61 -35.17 8.24
N GLU A 109 11.33 -35.49 8.41
CA GLU A 109 10.86 -36.87 8.55
C GLU A 109 11.17 -37.70 7.30
N LYS A 110 10.87 -37.19 6.10
CA LYS A 110 11.23 -37.85 4.82
C LYS A 110 12.73 -38.05 4.66
N THR A 111 13.53 -37.09 5.08
CA THR A 111 14.99 -37.18 5.01
C THR A 111 15.50 -38.26 5.96
N LYS A 112 15.01 -38.27 7.21
CA LYS A 112 15.34 -39.28 8.21
C LYS A 112 14.96 -40.69 7.74
N GLU A 113 13.79 -40.84 7.12
CA GLU A 113 13.35 -42.12 6.57
C GLU A 113 14.25 -42.58 5.42
N ARG A 114 14.60 -41.70 4.48
CA ARG A 114 15.57 -42.02 3.42
C ARG A 114 16.94 -42.41 3.97
N SER A 115 17.44 -41.70 4.99
CA SER A 115 18.71 -42.05 5.65
C SER A 115 18.67 -43.45 6.26
N ARG A 116 17.58 -43.81 6.96
CA ARG A 116 17.39 -45.16 7.51
C ARG A 116 17.35 -46.23 6.43
N LEU A 117 16.66 -45.97 5.32
CA LEU A 117 16.63 -46.90 4.17
C LEU A 117 18.03 -47.10 3.57
N ILE A 118 18.82 -46.03 3.42
CA ILE A 118 20.20 -46.12 2.92
C ILE A 118 21.07 -46.92 3.90
N GLU A 119 21.01 -46.62 5.19
CA GLU A 119 21.75 -47.35 6.23
C GLU A 119 21.40 -48.85 6.22
N THR A 120 20.11 -49.16 6.11
CA THR A 120 19.62 -50.55 6.01
C THR A 120 20.17 -51.23 4.75
N LYS A 121 20.09 -50.58 3.59
CA LYS A 121 20.63 -51.11 2.33
C LYS A 121 22.14 -51.34 2.39
N ILE A 122 22.90 -50.46 3.05
CA ILE A 122 24.35 -50.63 3.24
C ILE A 122 24.64 -51.81 4.16
N ARG A 123 23.90 -51.93 5.28
CA ARG A 123 24.04 -53.04 6.24
C ARG A 123 23.71 -54.39 5.60
N ASP A 124 22.62 -54.46 4.83
CA ASP A 124 22.22 -55.68 4.11
C ASP A 124 23.21 -56.08 3.02
N SER A 125 23.99 -55.11 2.51
CA SER A 125 25.08 -55.36 1.56
C SER A 125 26.37 -55.82 2.25
N ASN A 126 26.36 -56.08 3.57
CA ASN A 126 27.48 -56.56 4.38
C ASN A 126 28.80 -55.75 4.27
N GLY A 127 28.73 -54.49 3.81
CA GLY A 127 29.92 -53.71 3.50
C GLY A 127 30.71 -54.22 2.28
N GLU A 128 30.07 -54.99 1.39
CA GLU A 128 30.67 -55.48 0.15
C GLU A 128 31.05 -54.29 -0.75
N ILE A 129 32.35 -54.11 -0.92
CA ILE A 129 32.92 -53.09 -1.81
C ILE A 129 33.19 -53.76 -3.17
N TYR A 130 32.49 -53.31 -4.20
CA TYR A 130 32.60 -53.84 -5.55
C TYR A 130 33.64 -53.05 -6.35
N LYS A 131 34.71 -53.71 -6.78
CA LYS A 131 35.82 -53.08 -7.52
C LYS A 131 35.61 -53.17 -9.02
N CYS A 132 36.03 -52.16 -9.77
CA CYS A 132 36.10 -52.24 -11.22
C CYS A 132 37.26 -53.15 -11.66
N ALA A 133 37.04 -53.99 -12.67
CA ALA A 133 38.09 -54.87 -13.20
C ALA A 133 39.12 -54.12 -14.08
N HIS A 134 38.80 -52.91 -14.53
CA HIS A 134 39.59 -52.16 -15.50
C HIS A 134 40.27 -50.91 -14.93
N CYS A 135 39.98 -50.53 -13.68
CA CYS A 135 40.66 -49.43 -13.00
C CYS A 135 40.56 -49.54 -11.46
N LEU A 136 41.24 -48.65 -10.75
CA LEU A 136 41.32 -48.67 -9.28
C LEU A 136 40.06 -48.16 -8.55
N LYS A 137 38.96 -47.87 -9.26
CA LYS A 137 37.73 -47.37 -8.64
C LYS A 137 36.94 -48.49 -7.98
N SER A 138 36.39 -48.18 -6.81
CA SER A 138 35.55 -49.07 -6.00
C SER A 138 34.19 -48.42 -5.74
N PHE A 139 33.16 -49.25 -5.63
CA PHE A 139 31.76 -48.82 -5.59
C PHE A 139 30.97 -49.58 -4.52
N ILE A 140 29.96 -48.93 -3.95
CA ILE A 140 29.16 -49.45 -2.81
C ILE A 140 28.03 -50.37 -3.30
N THR A 141 27.76 -50.43 -4.60
CA THR A 141 26.68 -51.24 -5.17
C THR A 141 27.10 -51.78 -6.55
N PRO A 142 26.78 -53.04 -6.90
CA PRO A 142 27.24 -53.64 -8.16
C PRO A 142 26.70 -52.92 -9.40
N LYS A 143 25.48 -52.33 -9.33
CA LYS A 143 24.90 -51.52 -10.40
C LYS A 143 25.79 -50.35 -10.82
N PHE A 144 26.48 -49.72 -9.86
CA PHE A 144 27.38 -48.61 -10.16
C PHE A 144 28.67 -49.07 -10.83
N VAL A 145 29.17 -50.28 -10.53
CA VAL A 145 30.30 -50.89 -11.24
C VAL A 145 29.92 -51.15 -12.70
N SER A 146 28.78 -51.79 -12.95
CA SER A 146 28.30 -52.08 -14.31
C SER A 146 28.14 -50.81 -15.14
N ALA A 147 27.51 -49.77 -14.57
CA ALA A 147 27.35 -48.48 -15.25
C ALA A 147 28.69 -47.77 -15.53
N HIS A 148 29.63 -47.86 -14.57
CA HIS A 148 30.97 -47.30 -14.74
C HIS A 148 31.75 -48.01 -15.87
N ILE A 149 31.71 -49.34 -15.91
CA ILE A 149 32.34 -50.13 -16.97
C ILE A 149 31.80 -49.73 -18.34
N ILE A 150 30.47 -49.65 -18.49
CA ILE A 150 29.84 -49.24 -19.77
C ILE A 150 30.34 -47.85 -20.22
N ARG A 151 30.36 -46.86 -19.32
CA ARG A 151 30.68 -45.48 -19.70
C ARG A 151 32.16 -45.22 -19.95
N ARG A 152 33.06 -45.95 -19.29
CA ARG A 152 34.49 -45.62 -19.26
C ARG A 152 35.40 -46.69 -19.84
N HIS A 153 34.94 -47.93 -19.93
CA HIS A 153 35.75 -49.06 -20.36
C HIS A 153 35.18 -49.75 -21.60
N VAL A 154 33.86 -49.77 -21.78
CA VAL A 154 33.24 -50.26 -23.02
C VAL A 154 33.45 -49.26 -24.15
N CYS A 155 33.25 -47.96 -23.92
CA CYS A 155 33.49 -46.89 -24.90
C CYS A 155 35.00 -46.63 -25.19
N ALA A 156 35.92 -47.14 -24.36
CA ALA A 156 37.37 -46.98 -24.57
C ALA A 156 38.00 -48.16 -25.34
N SER A 157 37.27 -49.26 -25.51
CA SER A 157 37.76 -50.47 -26.21
C SER A 157 37.50 -50.45 -27.72
N ASP A 158 36.84 -49.40 -28.24
CA ASP A 158 36.41 -49.25 -29.64
C ASP A 158 37.54 -48.83 -30.62
N LEU A 159 38.79 -49.24 -30.38
CA LEU A 159 39.86 -49.02 -31.37
C LEU A 159 40.05 -50.19 -32.36
N TYR A 160 39.39 -51.33 -32.15
CA TYR A 160 39.54 -52.50 -33.03
C TYR A 160 38.25 -53.32 -33.15
N MET A 161 37.30 -52.89 -33.99
CA MET A 161 36.54 -53.73 -34.97
C MET A 161 35.33 -52.99 -35.59
N PRO A 162 34.90 -53.37 -36.82
CA PRO A 162 34.11 -52.50 -37.71
C PRO A 162 32.63 -52.44 -37.35
N ALA A 163 32.03 -51.31 -37.75
CA ALA A 163 30.63 -50.89 -37.65
C ALA A 163 29.61 -52.02 -37.40
N SER A 164 29.04 -52.05 -36.20
CA SER A 164 27.81 -52.77 -35.89
C SER A 164 26.61 -51.79 -35.89
N PRO A 165 25.38 -52.19 -36.27
CA PRO A 165 24.23 -51.30 -36.48
C PRO A 165 23.80 -50.48 -35.25
N ILE A 166 24.32 -50.83 -34.07
CA ILE A 166 24.02 -50.19 -32.79
C ILE A 166 24.71 -48.83 -32.65
N HIS A 167 25.89 -48.66 -33.25
CA HIS A 167 26.65 -47.39 -33.21
C HIS A 167 25.92 -46.30 -34.01
N GLU A 168 25.31 -46.67 -35.14
CA GLU A 168 24.56 -45.76 -36.00
C GLU A 168 23.24 -45.32 -35.35
N HIS A 169 22.60 -46.19 -34.58
CA HIS A 169 21.42 -45.85 -33.77
C HIS A 169 21.75 -44.86 -32.64
N CYS A 170 22.83 -45.10 -31.89
CA CYS A 170 23.23 -44.20 -30.79
C CYS A 170 23.64 -42.82 -31.31
N HIS A 171 24.38 -42.76 -32.42
CA HIS A 171 24.76 -41.50 -33.05
C HIS A 171 23.54 -40.74 -33.59
N SER A 172 22.62 -41.44 -34.26
CA SER A 172 21.36 -40.85 -34.76
C SER A 172 20.48 -40.31 -33.63
N GLU A 173 20.41 -41.02 -32.50
CA GLU A 173 19.65 -40.59 -31.33
C GLU A 173 20.28 -39.36 -30.66
N THR A 174 21.61 -39.30 -30.57
CA THR A 174 22.29 -38.09 -30.09
C THR A 174 22.08 -36.88 -31.00
N GLU A 175 22.03 -37.08 -32.32
CA GLU A 175 21.79 -36.01 -33.29
C GLU A 175 20.34 -35.50 -33.24
N LYS A 176 19.37 -36.40 -33.06
CA LYS A 176 17.96 -36.04 -32.82
C LYS A 176 17.79 -35.21 -31.56
N LEU A 177 18.40 -35.63 -30.46
CA LEU A 177 18.38 -34.88 -29.20
C LEU A 177 19.07 -33.51 -29.35
N HIS A 178 20.16 -33.42 -30.13
CA HIS A 178 20.83 -32.15 -30.37
C HIS A 178 19.93 -31.17 -31.15
N ASN A 179 19.22 -31.66 -32.16
CA ASN A 179 18.26 -30.88 -32.93
C ASN A 179 17.05 -30.45 -32.09
N GLU A 180 16.56 -31.33 -31.20
CA GLU A 180 15.48 -31.00 -30.28
C GLU A 180 15.91 -29.93 -29.26
N ILE A 181 17.11 -30.04 -28.68
CA ILE A 181 17.69 -29.01 -27.80
C ILE A 181 17.82 -27.68 -28.54
N LYS A 182 18.24 -27.70 -29.80
CA LYS A 182 18.35 -26.48 -30.62
C LYS A 182 16.99 -25.82 -30.84
N ASN A 183 15.97 -26.60 -31.20
CA ASN A 183 14.60 -26.11 -31.39
C ASN A 183 14.01 -25.55 -30.08
N LEU A 184 14.19 -26.27 -28.97
CA LEU A 184 13.71 -25.83 -27.65
C LEU A 184 14.37 -24.51 -27.22
N LYS A 185 15.68 -24.33 -27.49
CA LYS A 185 16.38 -23.06 -27.22
C LYS A 185 15.85 -21.91 -28.06
N GLU A 186 15.54 -22.15 -29.33
CA GLU A 186 14.99 -21.13 -30.22
C GLU A 186 13.59 -20.69 -29.76
N ARG A 187 12.71 -21.64 -29.46
CA ARG A 187 11.37 -21.35 -28.91
C ARG A 187 11.41 -20.63 -27.57
N LEU A 188 12.35 -20.98 -26.70
CA LEU A 188 12.54 -20.29 -25.42
C LEU A 188 12.92 -18.82 -25.65
N ASN A 189 13.88 -18.57 -26.54
CA ASN A 189 14.34 -17.22 -26.87
C ASN A 189 13.23 -16.37 -27.52
N GLU A 190 12.39 -16.96 -28.38
CA GLU A 190 11.20 -16.29 -28.91
C GLU A 190 10.20 -15.93 -27.81
N THR A 191 9.94 -16.86 -26.89
CA THR A 191 9.01 -16.64 -25.78
C THR A 191 9.51 -15.54 -24.85
N ASP A 192 10.80 -15.54 -24.51
CA ASP A 192 11.43 -14.51 -23.67
C ASP A 192 11.35 -13.12 -24.33
N LYS A 193 11.52 -13.03 -25.65
CA LYS A 193 11.34 -11.78 -26.40
C LYS A 193 9.90 -11.27 -26.32
N VAL A 194 8.90 -12.15 -26.45
CA VAL A 194 7.49 -11.76 -26.36
C VAL A 194 7.17 -11.27 -24.96
N ILE A 195 7.59 -11.99 -23.91
CA ILE A 195 7.36 -11.61 -22.51
C ILE A 195 7.99 -10.24 -22.21
N LYS A 196 9.23 -10.00 -22.69
CA LYS A 196 9.91 -8.73 -22.49
C LYS A 196 9.15 -7.57 -23.15
N ASN A 197 8.73 -7.74 -24.40
CA ASN A 197 7.96 -6.73 -25.13
C ASN A 197 6.59 -6.46 -24.47
N GLU A 198 5.90 -7.50 -23.99
CA GLU A 198 4.63 -7.33 -23.28
C GLU A 198 4.80 -6.60 -21.94
N SER A 199 5.87 -6.90 -21.20
CA SER A 199 6.21 -6.22 -19.94
C SER A 199 6.51 -4.73 -20.15
N GLU A 200 7.25 -4.39 -21.20
CA GLU A 200 7.56 -3.00 -21.58
C GLU A 200 6.27 -2.25 -21.96
N ARG A 201 5.41 -2.85 -22.81
CA ARG A 201 4.10 -2.27 -23.18
C ARG A 201 3.15 -2.12 -21.99
N PHE A 202 3.17 -3.07 -21.05
CA PHE A 202 2.38 -2.99 -19.82
C PHE A 202 2.84 -1.83 -18.94
N SER A 203 4.15 -1.62 -18.84
CA SER A 203 4.75 -0.51 -18.08
C SER A 203 4.40 0.85 -18.70
N GLU A 204 4.48 0.99 -20.02
CA GLU A 204 4.05 2.21 -20.74
C GLU A 204 2.56 2.52 -20.55
N LYS A 205 1.69 1.52 -20.67
CA LYS A 205 0.24 1.70 -20.40
C LYS A 205 -0.04 2.09 -18.96
N LYS A 206 0.71 1.55 -18.01
CA LYS A 206 0.59 1.91 -16.59
C LYS A 206 1.02 3.35 -16.34
N LEU A 207 2.09 3.82 -16.98
CA LEU A 207 2.53 5.22 -16.91
C LEU A 207 1.46 6.18 -17.49
N LEU A 208 0.96 5.89 -18.69
CA LEU A 208 -0.09 6.70 -19.33
C LEU A 208 -1.39 6.78 -18.52
N SER A 209 -1.77 5.69 -17.84
CA SER A 209 -2.96 5.69 -16.98
C SER A 209 -2.77 6.44 -15.67
N TYR A 210 -1.54 6.51 -15.15
CA TYR A 210 -1.20 7.33 -13.99
C TYR A 210 -1.23 8.82 -14.34
N ASP A 211 -0.60 9.21 -15.45
CA ASP A 211 -0.58 10.60 -15.93
C ASP A 211 -2.00 11.11 -16.22
N LYS A 212 -2.85 10.26 -16.83
CA LYS A 212 -4.25 10.61 -17.11
C LYS A 212 -5.06 10.86 -15.83
N ARG A 213 -4.89 10.04 -14.79
CA ARG A 213 -5.56 10.26 -13.48
C ARG A 213 -5.07 11.52 -12.79
N GLN A 214 -3.78 11.85 -12.92
CA GLN A 214 -3.23 13.08 -12.36
C GLN A 214 -3.83 14.32 -13.06
N ALA A 215 -3.91 14.32 -14.39
CA ALA A 215 -4.52 15.41 -15.15
C ALA A 215 -6.03 15.56 -14.85
N GLU A 216 -6.76 14.45 -14.65
CA GLU A 216 -8.18 14.49 -14.26
C GLU A 216 -8.37 15.08 -12.85
N ASN A 217 -7.51 14.74 -11.89
CA ASN A 217 -7.53 15.30 -10.54
C ASN A 217 -7.19 16.80 -10.50
N GLU A 218 -6.18 17.23 -11.28
CA GLU A 218 -5.82 18.65 -11.38
C GLU A 218 -6.97 19.47 -11.99
N ASN A 219 -7.68 18.90 -12.98
CA ASN A 219 -8.83 19.54 -13.62
C ASN A 219 -10.06 19.62 -12.68
N GLU A 220 -10.30 18.59 -11.85
CA GLU A 220 -11.32 18.63 -10.80
C GLU A 220 -11.02 19.69 -9.72
N SER A 221 -9.76 19.80 -9.29
CA SER A 221 -9.33 20.82 -8.32
C SER A 221 -9.53 22.23 -8.88
N PHE A 222 -9.13 22.47 -10.13
CA PHE A 222 -9.31 23.76 -10.80
C PHE A 222 -10.80 24.14 -10.96
N LYS A 223 -11.66 23.14 -11.19
CA LYS A 223 -13.11 23.33 -11.30
C LYS A 223 -13.76 23.69 -9.96
N TYR A 224 -13.30 23.10 -8.86
CA TYR A 224 -13.78 23.44 -7.51
C TYR A 224 -13.37 24.86 -7.11
N GLU A 225 -12.13 25.26 -7.43
CA GLU A 225 -11.59 26.58 -7.13
C GLU A 225 -12.30 27.70 -7.91
N ASN A 226 -12.56 27.50 -9.21
CA ASN A 226 -13.37 28.43 -10.00
C ASN A 226 -14.81 28.54 -9.50
N LYS A 227 -15.43 27.43 -9.12
CA LYS A 227 -16.81 27.43 -8.60
C LYS A 227 -16.94 28.15 -7.25
N SER A 228 -15.90 28.08 -6.42
CA SER A 228 -15.80 28.86 -5.17
C SER A 228 -15.67 30.37 -5.47
N LYS A 229 -14.89 30.73 -6.48
CA LYS A 229 -14.68 32.11 -6.90
C LYS A 229 -15.94 32.75 -7.50
N ASP A 230 -16.66 32.02 -8.36
CA ASP A 230 -17.94 32.46 -8.92
C ASP A 230 -18.99 32.72 -7.82
N HIS A 231 -19.01 31.89 -6.78
CA HIS A 231 -19.92 32.06 -5.65
C HIS A 231 -19.59 33.30 -4.80
N LEU A 232 -18.29 33.58 -4.59
CA LEU A 232 -17.82 34.79 -3.92
C LEU A 232 -18.17 36.06 -4.69
N ASP A 233 -17.98 36.06 -6.01
CA ASP A 233 -18.30 37.22 -6.85
C ASP A 233 -19.82 37.44 -6.94
N TYR A 234 -20.63 36.38 -7.01
CA TYR A 234 -22.09 36.50 -6.91
C TYR A 234 -22.55 37.14 -5.59
N LYS A 235 -21.93 36.78 -4.47
CA LYS A 235 -22.23 37.37 -3.16
C LYS A 235 -21.88 38.87 -3.13
N ARG A 236 -20.76 39.27 -3.74
CA ARG A 236 -20.36 40.68 -3.87
C ARG A 236 -21.38 41.48 -4.70
N TYR A 237 -21.81 40.95 -5.84
CA TYR A 237 -22.83 41.62 -6.66
C TYR A 237 -24.17 41.80 -5.93
N GLN A 238 -24.59 40.82 -5.12
CA GLN A 238 -25.79 40.95 -4.29
C GLN A 238 -25.69 42.09 -3.28
N GLU A 239 -24.50 42.28 -2.70
CA GLU A 239 -24.25 43.35 -1.73
C GLU A 239 -24.20 44.73 -2.40
N GLU A 240 -23.59 44.84 -3.58
CA GLU A 240 -23.62 46.05 -4.39
C GLU A 240 -25.05 46.43 -4.82
N ILE A 241 -25.85 45.46 -5.29
CA ILE A 241 -27.26 45.69 -5.63
C ILE A 241 -28.06 46.16 -4.41
N LYS A 242 -27.81 45.56 -3.24
CA LYS A 242 -28.47 45.97 -2.00
C LYS A 242 -28.12 47.41 -1.64
N ASN A 243 -26.85 47.80 -1.73
CA ASN A 243 -26.40 49.16 -1.46
C ASN A 243 -26.99 50.17 -2.46
N LEU A 244 -27.01 49.84 -3.75
CA LEU A 244 -27.64 50.67 -4.78
C LEU A 244 -29.14 50.84 -4.53
N ARG A 245 -29.82 49.77 -4.11
CA ARG A 245 -31.24 49.81 -3.77
C ARG A 245 -31.49 50.73 -2.56
N THR A 246 -30.66 50.65 -1.53
CA THR A 246 -30.73 51.56 -0.39
C THR A 246 -30.54 53.02 -0.81
N MET A 247 -29.49 53.33 -1.58
CA MET A 247 -29.26 54.68 -2.09
C MET A 247 -30.44 55.20 -2.92
N LEU A 248 -30.99 54.39 -3.82
CA LEU A 248 -32.18 54.75 -4.60
C LEU A 248 -33.41 55.03 -3.71
N PHE A 249 -33.64 54.21 -2.68
CA PHE A 249 -34.74 54.44 -1.74
C PHE A 249 -34.55 55.72 -0.93
N ASP A 250 -33.33 55.99 -0.48
CA ASP A 250 -33.01 57.21 0.25
C ASP A 250 -33.22 58.44 -0.63
N GLU A 251 -32.83 58.39 -1.90
CA GLU A 251 -32.97 59.49 -2.86
C GLU A 251 -34.44 59.73 -3.27
N ILE A 252 -35.24 58.67 -3.42
CA ILE A 252 -36.69 58.77 -3.63
C ILE A 252 -37.38 59.41 -2.41
N ASN A 253 -36.97 59.02 -1.19
CA ASN A 253 -37.52 59.57 0.06
C ASN A 253 -37.12 61.03 0.32
N VAL A 254 -35.98 61.47 -0.24
CA VAL A 254 -35.55 62.88 -0.22
C VAL A 254 -36.34 63.70 -1.24
N CYS A 255 -36.67 63.15 -2.42
CA CYS A 255 -37.47 63.84 -3.45
C CYS A 255 -38.99 63.88 -3.16
N THR A 256 -39.49 63.17 -2.16
CA THR A 256 -40.93 63.13 -1.78
C THR A 256 -41.29 64.01 -0.57
N LYS A 257 -40.34 64.82 -0.07
CA LYS A 257 -40.58 65.93 0.86
C LYS A 257 -40.45 67.26 0.15
#